data_AF-A0A8T6HL02-F1
#
_entry.id   AF-A0A8T6HL02-F1
#
_cell.length_a   1.000
_cell.length_b   1.000
_cell.length_c   1.000
_cell.angle_alpha   90.00
_cell.angle_beta   90.00
_cell.angle_gamma   90.00
#
_symmetry.space_group_name_H-M   'P 1'
#
loop_
_entity.id
_entity.type
_entity.pdbx_description
1 polymer ?
#
loop_
_entity_poly.entity_id
_entity_poly.type
_entity_poly.pdbx_seq_one_letter_code
_entity_poly.pdbx_strand_id
1 'polypeptide(L)'
;MTAPYRVFITRELPGREFAKLRDDPAFELDVWPGDFPPSRSELLQHVVGVDGLVCLITDNIDSGVLDAAGAQLKVVSQMAVGVDNVDVTACTARGIPVGNTPGVLTETTADMAWALILASARRVVEAAEYVKDGQWQTWTPTQMAGIDVYGSTLGIIGFGAIGQAIARRAQGFGMRVLCWNRS
;
A
#
# COMPACT_ATOMS: atom_id res chain seq x y z
N MET A 1 -37.11 10.62 -0.25
CA MET A 1 -35.68 10.35 -0.50
C MET A 1 -35.18 9.58 0.69
N THR A 2 -34.47 8.47 0.48
CA THR A 2 -33.80 7.72 1.57
C THR A 2 -32.74 8.61 2.20
N ALA A 3 -32.48 8.46 3.50
CA ALA A 3 -31.38 9.16 4.16
C ALA A 3 -30.04 8.81 3.48
N PRO A 4 -29.07 9.74 3.39
CA PRO A 4 -27.77 9.46 2.81
C PRO A 4 -27.02 8.42 3.64
N TYR A 5 -26.16 7.64 2.99
CA TYR A 5 -25.27 6.70 3.67
C TYR A 5 -24.11 7.45 4.30
N ARG A 6 -23.88 7.25 5.59
CA ARG A 6 -22.76 7.85 6.30
C ARG A 6 -21.51 7.01 6.09
N VAL A 7 -20.46 7.60 5.55
CA VAL A 7 -19.22 6.88 5.24
C VAL A 7 -18.05 7.59 5.90
N PHE A 8 -17.30 6.86 6.73
CA PHE A 8 -16.03 7.36 7.27
C PHE A 8 -14.87 6.93 6.39
N ILE A 9 -13.95 7.86 6.12
CA ILE A 9 -12.77 7.67 5.29
C ILE A 9 -11.55 8.09 6.11
N THR A 10 -10.67 7.14 6.39
CA THR A 10 -9.53 7.34 7.31
C THR A 10 -8.40 8.21 6.74
N ARG A 11 -8.51 8.64 5.47
CA ARG A 11 -7.58 9.53 4.79
C ARG A 11 -8.25 10.25 3.61
N GLU A 12 -7.85 11.50 3.34
CA GLU A 12 -8.14 12.14 2.06
C GLU A 12 -7.60 11.29 0.89
N LEU A 13 -8.49 10.87 -0.01
CA LEU A 13 -8.11 10.05 -1.17
C LEU A 13 -7.87 10.94 -2.40
N PRO A 14 -6.86 10.65 -3.23
CA PRO A 14 -6.64 11.39 -4.46
C PRO A 14 -7.60 10.96 -5.57
N GLY A 15 -7.81 11.86 -6.54
CA GLY A 15 -8.31 11.49 -7.86
C GLY A 15 -9.82 11.68 -8.07
N ARG A 16 -10.22 11.50 -9.34
CA ARG A 16 -11.55 11.86 -9.84
C ARG A 16 -12.66 10.98 -9.28
N GLU A 17 -12.38 9.70 -9.01
CA GLU A 17 -13.39 8.78 -8.49
C GLU A 17 -13.78 9.13 -7.05
N PHE A 18 -12.81 9.60 -6.24
CA PHE A 18 -13.11 10.11 -4.92
C PHE A 18 -13.92 11.41 -4.97
N ALA A 19 -13.60 12.32 -5.89
CA ALA A 19 -14.40 13.53 -6.10
C ALA A 19 -15.86 13.20 -6.45
N LYS A 20 -16.10 12.19 -7.31
CA LYS A 20 -17.47 11.74 -7.61
C LYS A 20 -18.21 11.24 -6.36
N LEU A 21 -17.53 10.48 -5.48
CA LEU A 21 -18.14 10.01 -4.23
C LEU A 21 -18.50 11.19 -3.31
N ARG A 22 -17.64 12.21 -3.25
CA ARG A 22 -17.86 13.43 -2.46
C ARG A 22 -19.02 14.28 -2.97
N ASP A 23 -19.20 14.32 -4.29
CA ASP A 23 -20.25 15.12 -4.94
C ASP A 23 -21.60 14.38 -5.04
N ASP A 24 -21.64 13.09 -4.71
CA ASP A 24 -22.86 12.26 -4.79
C ASP A 24 -23.74 12.46 -3.54
N PRO A 25 -24.97 13.02 -3.69
CA PRO A 25 -25.86 13.29 -2.56
C PRO A 25 -26.39 12.02 -1.86
N ALA A 26 -26.14 10.83 -2.40
CA ALA A 26 -26.43 9.57 -1.72
C ALA A 26 -25.50 9.30 -0.53
N PHE A 27 -24.37 10.02 -0.41
CA PHE A 27 -23.37 9.81 0.63
C PHE A 27 -23.15 11.05 1.47
N GLU A 28 -23.02 10.84 2.78
CA GLU A 28 -22.53 11.83 3.73
C GLU A 28 -21.13 11.38 4.18
N LEU A 29 -20.09 12.05 3.67
CA LEU A 29 -18.71 11.66 3.93
C LEU A 29 -18.14 12.37 5.15
N ASP A 30 -17.64 11.58 6.10
CA ASP A 30 -16.73 12.03 7.15
C ASP A 30 -15.31 11.65 6.72
N VAL A 31 -14.47 12.65 6.44
CA VAL A 31 -13.12 12.42 5.94
C VAL A 31 -12.12 12.92 6.96
N TRP A 32 -11.25 12.01 7.41
CA TRP A 32 -10.19 12.33 8.34
C TRP A 32 -9.23 13.38 7.73
N PRO A 33 -9.04 14.55 8.35
CA PRO A 33 -8.29 15.66 7.76
C PRO A 33 -6.77 15.55 7.97
N GLY A 34 -6.30 14.63 8.80
CA GLY A 34 -4.88 14.51 9.14
C GLY A 34 -4.06 13.82 8.05
N ASP A 35 -2.77 14.14 8.00
CA ASP A 35 -1.79 13.46 7.11
C ASP A 35 -1.41 12.06 7.60
N PHE A 36 -1.54 11.82 8.93
CA PHE A 36 -1.24 10.54 9.59
C PHE A 36 -2.51 9.82 10.03
N PRO A 37 -2.48 8.48 10.19
CA PRO A 37 -3.68 7.70 10.50
C PRO A 37 -4.40 8.27 11.72
N PRO A 38 -5.75 8.26 11.75
CA PRO A 38 -6.44 8.63 12.96
C PRO A 38 -5.93 7.76 14.11
N SER A 39 -5.74 8.36 15.28
CA SER A 39 -5.43 7.59 16.48
C SER A 39 -6.55 6.57 16.73
N ARG A 40 -6.26 5.54 17.53
CA ARG A 40 -7.26 4.53 17.84
C ARG A 40 -8.53 5.13 18.45
N SER A 41 -8.39 6.13 19.32
CA SER A 41 -9.54 6.84 19.91
C SER A 41 -10.36 7.60 18.87
N GLU A 42 -9.69 8.30 17.94
CA GLU A 42 -10.37 9.03 16.87
C GLU A 42 -11.08 8.05 15.94
N LEU A 43 -10.40 6.99 15.51
CA LEU A 43 -11.00 5.94 14.70
C LEU A 43 -12.28 5.39 15.34
N LEU A 44 -12.24 5.05 16.63
CA LEU A 44 -13.41 4.54 17.36
C LEU A 44 -14.54 5.57 17.48
N GLN A 45 -14.24 6.87 17.54
CA GLN A 45 -15.25 7.93 17.60
C GLN A 45 -15.91 8.16 16.25
N HIS A 46 -15.11 8.21 15.18
CA HIS A 46 -15.59 8.53 13.83
C HIS A 46 -16.38 7.39 13.19
N VAL A 47 -16.09 6.13 13.53
CA VAL A 47 -16.85 5.00 12.98
C VAL A 47 -18.25 4.86 13.56
N VAL A 48 -18.57 5.48 14.71
CA VAL A 48 -19.88 5.32 15.35
C VAL A 48 -20.98 5.78 14.40
N GLY A 49 -21.87 4.85 14.04
CA GLY A 49 -23.03 5.22 13.25
C GLY A 49 -22.89 5.06 11.74
N VAL A 50 -21.71 4.68 11.23
CA VAL A 50 -21.44 4.71 9.79
C VAL A 50 -21.99 3.49 9.06
N ASP A 51 -22.48 3.69 7.85
CA ASP A 51 -22.91 2.65 6.93
C ASP A 51 -21.73 2.04 6.17
N GLY A 52 -20.64 2.77 5.99
CA GLY A 52 -19.45 2.32 5.28
C GLY A 52 -18.16 2.86 5.89
N LEU A 53 -17.10 2.07 5.79
CA LEU A 53 -15.76 2.44 6.20
C LEU A 53 -14.79 2.28 5.03
N VAL A 54 -14.07 3.34 4.68
CA VAL A 54 -12.94 3.29 3.74
C VAL A 54 -11.65 3.45 4.53
N CYS A 55 -10.80 2.42 4.49
CA CYS A 55 -9.56 2.37 5.25
C CYS A 55 -8.33 2.16 4.36
N LEU A 56 -7.15 2.43 4.92
CA LEU A 56 -5.84 2.19 4.33
C LEU A 56 -5.09 1.11 5.12
N ILE A 57 -3.99 0.62 4.56
CA ILE A 57 -3.15 -0.43 5.17
C ILE A 57 -2.61 -0.07 6.57
N THR A 58 -2.60 1.21 6.94
CA THR A 58 -2.13 1.71 8.23
C THR A 58 -3.17 1.63 9.34
N ASP A 59 -4.43 1.34 9.02
CA ASP A 59 -5.53 1.35 9.97
C ASP A 59 -5.82 -0.07 10.46
N ASN A 60 -5.77 -0.31 11.76
CA ASN A 60 -6.11 -1.62 12.32
C ASN A 60 -7.62 -1.71 12.57
N ILE A 61 -8.32 -2.41 11.67
CA ILE A 61 -9.76 -2.62 11.69
C ILE A 61 -10.05 -3.98 12.33
N ASP A 62 -10.00 -3.99 13.66
CA ASP A 62 -10.30 -5.16 14.48
C ASP A 62 -11.77 -5.18 14.96
N SER A 63 -12.14 -6.20 15.74
CA SER A 63 -13.48 -6.34 16.29
C SER A 63 -13.96 -5.12 17.09
N GLY A 64 -13.07 -4.42 17.81
CA GLY A 64 -13.44 -3.24 18.59
C GLY A 64 -13.86 -2.06 17.71
N VAL A 65 -13.25 -1.91 16.53
CA VAL A 65 -13.69 -0.92 15.53
C VAL A 65 -15.05 -1.32 14.95
N LEU A 66 -15.25 -2.60 14.64
CA LEU A 66 -16.52 -3.11 14.12
C LEU A 66 -17.65 -2.95 15.15
N ASP A 67 -17.37 -3.20 16.42
CA ASP A 67 -18.34 -3.05 17.51
C ASP A 67 -18.71 -1.57 17.74
N ALA A 68 -17.72 -0.66 17.67
CA ALA A 68 -17.96 0.77 17.76
C ALA A 68 -18.78 1.31 16.59
N ALA A 69 -18.55 0.79 15.37
CA ALA A 69 -19.33 1.17 14.20
C ALA A 69 -20.82 0.80 14.34
N GLY A 70 -21.07 -0.40 14.87
CA GLY A 70 -22.39 -0.93 15.18
C GLY A 70 -23.00 -1.76 14.04
N ALA A 71 -24.22 -2.26 14.29
CA ALA A 71 -24.91 -3.21 13.40
C ALA A 71 -25.33 -2.63 12.03
N GLN A 72 -25.24 -1.32 11.84
CA GLN A 72 -25.53 -0.63 10.59
C GLN A 72 -24.39 -0.69 9.58
N LEU A 73 -23.16 -1.02 10.00
CA LEU A 73 -22.00 -1.05 9.11
C LEU A 73 -22.22 -2.11 8.02
N LYS A 74 -22.20 -1.69 6.75
CA LYS A 74 -22.55 -2.53 5.60
C LYS A 74 -21.35 -2.96 4.78
N VAL A 75 -20.21 -2.27 4.89
CA VAL A 75 -19.03 -2.55 4.08
C VAL A 75 -17.77 -1.95 4.73
N VAL A 76 -16.66 -2.69 4.61
CA VAL A 76 -15.30 -2.17 4.81
C VAL A 76 -14.57 -2.22 3.49
N SER A 77 -14.05 -1.10 3.01
CA SER A 77 -13.32 -0.99 1.74
C SER A 77 -11.89 -0.54 1.99
N GLN A 78 -10.95 -1.45 1.78
CA GLN A 78 -9.52 -1.20 1.96
C GLN A 78 -8.87 -0.74 0.66
N MET A 79 -8.17 0.40 0.71
CA MET A 79 -7.27 0.84 -0.35
C MET A 79 -5.89 0.17 -0.23
N ALA A 80 -5.85 -1.16 -0.36
CA ALA A 80 -4.63 -1.97 -0.45
C ALA A 80 -4.93 -3.38 -0.97
N VAL A 81 -3.90 -4.12 -1.39
CA VAL A 81 -4.04 -5.52 -1.84
C VAL A 81 -4.11 -6.47 -0.64
N GLY A 82 -3.14 -6.37 0.28
CA GLY A 82 -3.14 -7.13 1.53
C GLY A 82 -4.31 -6.71 2.40
N VAL A 83 -4.72 -7.57 3.33
CA VAL A 83 -5.85 -7.34 4.26
C VAL A 83 -5.47 -7.69 5.70
N ASP A 84 -4.18 -7.79 6.01
CA ASP A 84 -3.67 -8.26 7.31
C ASP A 84 -4.10 -7.35 8.48
N ASN A 85 -4.39 -6.09 8.20
CA ASN A 85 -4.86 -5.08 9.15
C ASN A 85 -6.40 -5.06 9.30
N VAL A 86 -7.14 -5.91 8.61
CA VAL A 86 -8.61 -6.03 8.71
C VAL A 86 -8.95 -7.42 9.24
N ASP A 87 -9.73 -7.50 10.31
CA ASP A 87 -10.26 -8.77 10.80
C ASP A 87 -11.40 -9.26 9.89
N VAL A 88 -11.00 -9.85 8.75
CA VAL A 88 -11.93 -10.39 7.74
C VAL A 88 -12.84 -11.47 8.34
N THR A 89 -12.37 -12.22 9.34
CA THR A 89 -13.17 -13.25 10.01
C THR A 89 -14.28 -12.61 10.82
N ALA A 90 -13.96 -11.57 11.59
CA ALA A 90 -14.94 -10.80 12.37
C ALA A 90 -15.94 -10.06 11.47
N CYS A 91 -15.50 -9.50 10.34
CA CYS A 91 -16.38 -8.91 9.32
C CYS A 91 -17.33 -9.97 8.75
N THR A 92 -16.81 -11.13 8.35
CA THR A 92 -17.60 -12.24 7.79
C THR A 92 -18.66 -12.73 8.77
N ALA A 93 -18.30 -12.90 10.04
CA ALA A 93 -19.24 -13.33 11.09
C ALA A 93 -20.39 -12.33 11.31
N ARG A 94 -20.18 -11.04 11.01
CA ARG A 94 -21.18 -9.97 11.08
C ARG A 94 -21.92 -9.73 9.76
N GLY A 95 -21.60 -10.48 8.70
CA GLY A 95 -22.18 -10.29 7.37
C GLY A 95 -21.68 -9.04 6.65
N ILE A 96 -20.52 -8.51 7.04
CA ILE A 96 -19.92 -7.29 6.49
C ILE A 96 -18.92 -7.69 5.40
N PRO A 97 -19.19 -7.42 4.11
CA PRO A 97 -18.21 -7.64 3.05
C PRO A 97 -16.98 -6.74 3.21
N VAL A 98 -15.82 -7.28 2.84
CA VAL A 98 -14.54 -6.56 2.78
C VAL A 98 -14.09 -6.45 1.33
N GLY A 99 -13.92 -5.22 0.84
CA GLY A 99 -13.33 -4.91 -0.45
C GLY A 99 -11.84 -4.58 -0.33
N ASN A 100 -11.04 -4.94 -1.34
CA ASN A 100 -9.62 -4.61 -1.45
C ASN A 100 -9.25 -4.31 -2.92
N THR A 101 -7.99 -3.96 -3.22
CA THR A 101 -7.56 -3.51 -4.56
C THR A 101 -6.52 -4.43 -5.25
N PRO A 102 -6.82 -5.72 -5.46
CA PRO A 102 -5.88 -6.64 -6.10
C PRO A 102 -5.62 -6.28 -7.57
N GLY A 103 -4.43 -6.62 -8.07
CA GLY A 103 -4.08 -6.54 -9.49
C GLY A 103 -3.68 -5.16 -10.04
N VAL A 104 -4.10 -4.06 -9.40
CA VAL A 104 -3.83 -2.70 -9.93
C VAL A 104 -2.46 -2.12 -9.55
N LEU A 105 -1.76 -2.75 -8.60
CA LEU A 105 -0.48 -2.25 -8.04
C LEU A 105 0.72 -3.14 -8.40
N THR A 106 0.49 -4.31 -9.01
CA THR A 106 1.52 -5.34 -9.20
C THR A 106 2.77 -4.83 -9.91
N GLU A 107 2.58 -4.14 -11.03
CA GLU A 107 3.69 -3.62 -11.83
C GLU A 107 4.40 -2.45 -11.12
N THR A 108 3.64 -1.51 -10.57
CA THR A 108 4.20 -0.34 -9.86
C THR A 108 5.01 -0.74 -8.63
N THR A 109 4.56 -1.73 -7.86
CA THR A 109 5.33 -2.25 -6.73
C THR A 109 6.58 -3.00 -7.20
N ALA A 110 6.50 -3.75 -8.30
CA ALA A 110 7.68 -4.41 -8.88
C ALA A 110 8.72 -3.39 -9.39
N ASP A 111 8.28 -2.27 -9.98
CA ASP A 111 9.16 -1.18 -10.41
C ASP A 111 9.88 -0.54 -9.21
N MET A 112 9.16 -0.28 -8.11
CA MET A 112 9.78 0.22 -6.88
C MET A 112 10.81 -0.76 -6.32
N ALA A 113 10.52 -2.06 -6.30
CA ALA A 113 11.49 -3.07 -5.86
C ALA A 113 12.79 -3.04 -6.70
N TRP A 114 12.67 -2.89 -8.02
CA TRP A 114 13.81 -2.76 -8.91
C TRP A 114 14.59 -1.45 -8.73
N ALA A 115 13.88 -0.35 -8.49
CA ALA A 115 14.52 0.92 -8.14
C ALA A 115 15.40 0.76 -6.89
N LEU A 116 14.90 0.09 -5.86
CA LEU A 116 15.65 -0.19 -4.63
C LEU A 116 16.85 -1.11 -4.90
N ILE A 117 16.67 -2.22 -5.62
CA ILE A 117 17.76 -3.16 -5.95
C ILE A 117 18.90 -2.43 -6.68
N LEU A 118 18.59 -1.63 -7.70
CA LEU A 118 19.58 -0.91 -8.48
C LEU A 118 20.22 0.22 -7.68
N ALA A 119 19.43 0.97 -6.91
CA ALA A 119 19.94 2.05 -6.06
C ALA A 119 20.94 1.53 -5.04
N SER A 120 20.65 0.39 -4.40
CA SER A 120 21.54 -0.26 -3.45
C SER A 120 22.78 -0.85 -4.13
N ALA A 121 22.61 -1.62 -5.21
CA ALA A 121 23.73 -2.26 -5.90
C ALA A 121 24.71 -1.24 -6.49
N ARG A 122 24.19 -0.11 -7.00
CA ARG A 122 24.97 0.92 -7.69
C ARG A 122 25.24 2.17 -6.86
N ARG A 123 24.91 2.14 -5.56
CA ARG A 123 25.18 3.21 -4.59
C ARG A 123 24.66 4.57 -5.05
N VAL A 124 23.48 4.58 -5.66
CA VAL A 124 22.93 5.75 -6.35
C VAL A 124 22.70 6.90 -5.37
N VAL A 125 22.23 6.60 -4.16
CA VAL A 125 21.95 7.61 -3.13
C VAL A 125 23.24 8.25 -2.66
N GLU A 126 24.26 7.46 -2.31
CA GLU A 126 25.55 8.02 -1.87
C GLU A 126 26.25 8.80 -3.00
N ALA A 127 26.17 8.31 -4.24
CA ALA A 127 26.73 9.01 -5.38
C ALA A 127 26.04 10.35 -5.63
N ALA A 128 24.72 10.44 -5.43
CA ALA A 128 23.98 11.68 -5.58
C ALA A 128 24.40 12.73 -4.54
N GLU A 129 24.52 12.34 -3.27
CA GLU A 129 25.00 13.24 -2.20
C GLU A 129 26.46 13.64 -2.43
N TYR A 130 27.33 12.70 -2.83
CA TYR A 130 28.72 12.97 -3.15
C TYR A 130 28.89 14.06 -4.24
N VAL A 131 28.01 14.05 -5.25
CA VAL A 131 27.99 15.09 -6.30
C VAL A 131 27.45 16.41 -5.76
N LYS A 132 26.35 16.40 -4.99
CA LYS A 132 25.78 17.61 -4.38
C LYS A 132 26.75 18.32 -3.45
N ASP A 133 27.57 17.56 -2.72
CA ASP A 133 28.59 18.05 -1.80
C ASP A 133 29.87 18.56 -2.51
N GLY A 134 29.87 18.61 -3.85
CA GLY A 134 30.99 19.11 -4.65
C GLY A 134 32.25 18.22 -4.58
N GLN A 135 32.12 16.99 -4.09
CA GLN A 135 33.26 16.09 -3.90
C GLN A 135 33.74 15.48 -5.22
N TRP A 136 32.89 15.42 -6.25
CA TRP A 136 33.25 14.89 -7.54
C TRP A 136 34.17 15.84 -8.33
N GLN A 137 35.43 15.42 -8.49
CA GLN A 137 36.44 16.16 -9.25
C GLN A 137 36.66 15.59 -10.65
N THR A 138 36.74 14.27 -10.77
CA THR A 138 36.92 13.56 -12.04
C THR A 138 36.53 12.08 -11.87
N TRP A 139 36.60 11.29 -12.94
CA TRP A 139 36.42 9.85 -12.89
C TRP A 139 37.64 9.17 -12.28
N THR A 140 37.44 8.22 -11.36
CA THR A 140 38.51 7.36 -10.84
C THR A 140 38.05 5.91 -10.73
N PRO A 141 38.96 4.92 -10.85
CA PRO A 141 38.58 3.51 -11.00
C PRO A 141 37.79 2.91 -9.83
N THR A 142 37.97 3.40 -8.60
CA THR A 142 37.40 2.79 -7.39
C THR A 142 36.30 3.63 -6.74
N GLN A 143 36.10 4.85 -7.20
CA GLN A 143 35.16 5.79 -6.61
C GLN A 143 33.73 5.37 -6.88
N MET A 144 32.97 5.18 -5.80
CA MET A 144 31.58 4.71 -5.85
C MET A 144 31.38 3.41 -6.65
N ALA A 145 32.41 2.56 -6.71
CA ALA A 145 32.26 1.22 -7.25
C ALA A 145 31.19 0.47 -6.43
N GLY A 146 30.19 -0.04 -7.14
CA GLY A 146 29.12 -0.87 -6.59
C GLY A 146 29.32 -2.34 -6.92
N ILE A 147 28.23 -3.10 -6.88
CA ILE A 147 28.19 -4.49 -7.34
C ILE A 147 27.34 -4.60 -8.60
N ASP A 148 27.71 -5.52 -9.48
CA ASP A 148 26.92 -5.81 -10.66
C ASP A 148 25.71 -6.65 -10.30
N VAL A 149 24.53 -6.20 -10.77
CA VAL A 149 23.33 -7.05 -10.76
C VAL A 149 23.32 -8.00 -11.95
N TYR A 150 24.04 -7.67 -13.03
CA TYR A 150 24.12 -8.51 -14.22
C TYR A 150 24.74 -9.87 -13.89
N GLY A 151 24.09 -10.95 -14.31
CA GLY A 151 24.57 -12.32 -14.07
C GLY A 151 24.51 -12.79 -12.61
N SER A 152 24.06 -11.93 -11.69
CA SER A 152 23.97 -12.28 -10.26
C SER A 152 22.78 -13.21 -9.97
N THR A 153 22.65 -13.67 -8.72
CA THR A 153 21.50 -14.46 -8.27
C THR A 153 20.52 -13.57 -7.49
N LEU A 154 19.25 -13.52 -7.91
CA LEU A 154 18.15 -12.85 -7.20
C LEU A 154 17.34 -13.86 -6.39
N GLY A 155 17.28 -13.69 -5.08
CA GLY A 155 16.39 -14.46 -4.20
C GLY A 155 15.07 -13.74 -3.95
N ILE A 156 13.94 -14.43 -4.14
CA ILE A 156 12.58 -13.90 -3.93
C ILE A 156 11.83 -14.78 -2.92
N ILE A 157 11.46 -14.20 -1.79
CA ILE A 157 10.61 -14.84 -0.76
C ILE A 157 9.20 -14.28 -0.96
N GLY A 158 8.24 -15.12 -1.35
CA GLY A 158 6.91 -14.67 -1.76
C GLY A 158 6.78 -14.54 -3.29
N PHE A 159 6.54 -15.64 -3.98
CA PHE A 159 6.38 -15.73 -5.45
C PHE A 159 4.93 -15.55 -5.92
N GLY A 160 4.23 -14.59 -5.33
CA GLY A 160 2.91 -14.12 -5.80
C GLY A 160 3.01 -13.21 -7.03
N ALA A 161 1.93 -12.50 -7.36
CA ALA A 161 1.88 -11.63 -8.54
C ALA A 161 3.04 -10.62 -8.63
N ILE A 162 3.38 -9.96 -7.51
CA ILE A 162 4.51 -9.01 -7.45
C ILE A 162 5.86 -9.72 -7.61
N GLY A 163 6.08 -10.83 -6.89
CA GLY A 163 7.32 -11.60 -6.98
C GLY A 163 7.58 -12.13 -8.41
N GLN A 164 6.53 -12.55 -9.10
CA GLN A 164 6.59 -12.94 -10.51
C GLN A 164 6.94 -11.77 -11.44
N ALA A 165 6.33 -10.60 -11.22
CA ALA A 165 6.64 -9.38 -11.98
C ALA A 165 8.08 -8.89 -11.77
N ILE A 166 8.63 -9.08 -10.56
CA ILE A 166 10.04 -8.83 -10.23
C ILE A 166 10.94 -9.82 -10.97
N ALA A 167 10.65 -11.12 -10.91
CA ALA A 167 11.42 -12.17 -11.57
C ALA A 167 11.45 -12.02 -13.09
N ARG A 168 10.33 -11.61 -13.70
CA ARG A 168 10.25 -11.34 -15.14
C ARG A 168 11.27 -10.28 -15.58
N ARG A 169 11.40 -9.19 -14.82
CA ARG A 169 12.38 -8.12 -15.08
C ARG A 169 13.83 -8.58 -14.85
N ALA A 170 14.05 -9.52 -13.93
CA ALA A 170 15.38 -10.08 -13.65
C ALA A 170 16.02 -10.76 -14.87
N GLN A 171 15.19 -11.30 -15.77
CA GLN A 171 15.65 -11.90 -17.03
C GLN A 171 16.39 -10.88 -17.91
N GLY A 172 15.98 -9.61 -17.89
CA GLY A 172 16.65 -8.52 -18.62
C GLY A 172 18.08 -8.24 -18.16
N PHE A 173 18.41 -8.61 -16.92
CA PHE A 173 19.76 -8.50 -16.35
C PHE A 173 20.53 -9.83 -16.38
N GLY A 174 19.99 -10.88 -17.02
CA GLY A 174 20.63 -12.19 -17.06
C GLY A 174 20.82 -12.83 -15.68
N MET A 175 19.99 -12.45 -14.70
CA MET A 175 20.10 -12.98 -13.34
C MET A 175 19.56 -14.40 -13.24
N ARG A 176 20.16 -15.20 -12.36
CA ARG A 176 19.55 -16.45 -11.89
C ARG A 176 18.52 -16.12 -10.81
N VAL A 177 17.26 -16.50 -11.01
CA VAL A 177 16.21 -16.27 -10.01
C VAL A 177 15.99 -17.52 -9.16
N LEU A 178 16.04 -17.36 -7.84
CA LEU A 178 15.62 -18.36 -6.85
C LEU A 178 14.36 -17.83 -6.17
N CYS A 179 13.34 -18.67 -6.05
CA CYS A 179 12.10 -18.29 -5.38
C CYS A 179 11.73 -19.29 -4.29
N TRP A 180 11.10 -18.80 -3.22
CA TRP A 180 10.52 -19.62 -2.18
C TRP A 180 9.12 -19.13 -1.82
N ASN A 181 8.22 -20.09 -1.63
CA ASN A 181 6.87 -19.91 -1.10
C ASN A 181 6.60 -20.98 -0.05
N ARG A 182 5.67 -20.68 0.86
CA ARG A 182 5.20 -21.63 1.88
C ARG A 182 4.33 -22.77 1.33
N SER A 183 3.88 -22.66 0.08
CA SER A 183 2.98 -23.57 -0.63
C SER A 183 3.37 -23.64 -2.10
#